data_AF-A0A966C4Q1-F1
#
_entry.id   AF-A0A966C4Q1-F1
#
_cell.length_a   1.000
_cell.length_b   1.000
_cell.length_c   1.000
_cell.angle_alpha   90.00
_cell.angle_beta   90.00
_cell.angle_gamma   90.00
#
_symmetry.space_group_name_H-M   'P 1'
#
loop_
_entity.id
_entity.type
_entity.pdbx_description
1 polymer ?
#
loop_
_entity_poly.entity_id
_entity_poly.type
_entity_poly.pdbx_seq_one_letter_code
_entity_poly.pdbx_strand_id
1 'polypeptide(L)'
;MSPSICVIPANGSTCTTGATWTTSNATSVALVDRNTGITLNTAPNRTTPLTVWVTYPYTTFDLKNNGVTLDTARANASCASQTNWNGSYCASVVVNQPSVNLTANPTSIQSGQSSNLNWTSQYATSCTSNWGNVRTSGNQNVYPTTTHTYTITCYGASGTTPAT
;
A
#
# COMPACT_ATOMS: atom_id res chain seq x y z
N MET A 1 -22.66 -9.49 -13.90
CA MET A 1 -21.49 -9.74 -13.01
C MET A 1 -21.23 -8.49 -12.17
N SER A 2 -21.05 -8.62 -10.84
CA SER A 2 -20.77 -7.49 -9.92
C SER A 2 -19.34 -6.96 -10.15
N PRO A 3 -19.01 -5.68 -9.88
CA PRO A 3 -17.67 -5.15 -10.14
C PRO A 3 -16.64 -5.76 -9.18
N SER A 4 -16.03 -6.87 -9.58
CA SER A 4 -14.90 -7.48 -8.89
C SER A 4 -13.67 -6.61 -9.12
N ILE A 5 -13.37 -5.71 -8.18
CA ILE A 5 -12.05 -5.06 -8.14
C ILE A 5 -11.04 -6.13 -7.74
N CYS A 6 -10.03 -6.29 -8.58
CA CYS A 6 -8.95 -7.23 -8.43
C CYS A 6 -7.68 -6.46 -8.00
N VAL A 7 -7.03 -6.90 -6.93
CA VAL A 7 -5.88 -6.18 -6.38
C VAL A 7 -4.58 -6.78 -6.91
N ILE A 8 -3.80 -5.98 -7.63
CA ILE A 8 -2.48 -6.36 -8.15
C ILE A 8 -1.45 -6.20 -7.01
N PRO A 9 -0.71 -7.25 -6.64
CA PRO A 9 0.30 -7.18 -5.60
C PRO A 9 1.51 -6.32 -6.02
N ALA A 10 2.33 -5.93 -5.03
CA ALA A 10 3.58 -5.22 -5.30
C ALA A 10 4.47 -6.00 -6.27
N ASN A 11 5.06 -5.28 -7.24
CA ASN A 11 5.84 -5.81 -8.35
C ASN A 11 5.06 -6.72 -9.32
N GLY A 12 3.73 -6.83 -9.18
CA GLY A 12 2.85 -7.54 -10.10
C GLY A 12 2.30 -6.65 -11.21
N SER A 13 1.95 -7.25 -12.35
CA SER A 13 1.28 -6.58 -13.48
C SER A 13 -0.17 -7.06 -13.70
N THR A 14 -0.55 -8.14 -13.02
CA THR A 14 -1.85 -8.80 -13.13
C THR A 14 -2.31 -9.30 -11.77
N CYS A 15 -3.61 -9.55 -11.65
CA CYS A 15 -4.21 -10.24 -10.52
C CYS A 15 -5.26 -11.23 -11.02
N THR A 16 -5.87 -12.01 -10.13
CA THR A 16 -6.90 -12.98 -10.50
C THR A 16 -8.23 -12.71 -9.79
N THR A 17 -9.33 -13.04 -10.47
CA THR A 17 -10.68 -13.02 -9.89
C THR A 17 -11.49 -14.22 -10.37
N GLY A 18 -12.65 -14.47 -9.74
CA GLY A 18 -13.53 -15.57 -10.09
C GLY A 18 -14.61 -15.17 -11.09
N ALA A 19 -14.77 -15.93 -12.17
CA ALA A 19 -15.85 -15.78 -13.14
C ALA A 19 -16.83 -16.95 -13.06
N THR A 20 -18.13 -16.65 -13.01
CA THR A 20 -19.23 -17.63 -13.05
C THR A 20 -20.28 -17.19 -14.07
N TRP A 21 -20.97 -18.15 -14.67
CA TRP A 21 -22.02 -17.88 -15.64
C TRP A 21 -23.00 -19.04 -15.74
N THR A 22 -24.19 -18.72 -16.21
CA THR A 22 -25.17 -19.71 -16.66
C THR A 22 -25.74 -19.27 -18.01
N THR A 23 -26.06 -20.24 -18.86
CA THR A 23 -26.69 -20.03 -20.17
C THR A 23 -27.89 -20.98 -20.31
N SER A 24 -28.90 -20.53 -21.04
CA SER A 24 -30.07 -21.34 -21.41
C SER A 24 -29.99 -21.72 -22.88
N ASN A 25 -30.16 -23.02 -23.17
CA ASN A 25 -30.20 -23.55 -24.55
C ASN A 25 -28.98 -23.20 -25.42
N ALA A 26 -27.81 -22.94 -24.82
CA ALA A 26 -26.61 -22.61 -25.57
C ALA A 26 -25.84 -23.87 -25.97
N THR A 27 -25.35 -23.89 -27.22
CA THR A 27 -24.77 -25.08 -27.86
C THR A 27 -23.26 -24.98 -28.07
N SER A 28 -22.72 -23.76 -28.18
CA SER A 28 -21.28 -23.53 -28.33
C SER A 28 -20.87 -22.32 -27.50
N VAL A 29 -20.81 -22.52 -26.18
CA VAL A 29 -20.47 -21.46 -25.24
C VAL A 29 -18.96 -21.28 -25.16
N ALA A 30 -18.52 -20.02 -25.10
CA ALA A 30 -17.13 -19.67 -24.82
C ALA A 30 -17.06 -18.43 -23.92
N LEU A 31 -16.29 -18.51 -22.83
CA LEU A 31 -15.81 -17.33 -22.14
C LEU A 31 -14.50 -16.89 -22.81
N VAL A 32 -14.45 -15.67 -23.28
CA VAL A 32 -13.34 -15.11 -24.05
C VAL A 32 -12.81 -13.86 -23.36
N ASP A 33 -11.49 -13.75 -23.22
CA ASP A 33 -10.86 -12.47 -22.91
C ASP A 33 -10.91 -11.58 -24.15
N ARG A 34 -11.63 -10.46 -24.08
CA ARG A 34 -11.80 -9.53 -25.19
C ARG A 34 -10.49 -8.84 -25.58
N ASN A 35 -9.56 -8.65 -24.63
CA ASN A 35 -8.31 -7.95 -24.90
C ASN A 35 -7.37 -8.80 -25.78
N THR A 36 -7.34 -10.11 -25.54
CA THR A 36 -6.43 -11.04 -26.21
C THR A 36 -7.11 -11.92 -27.26
N GLY A 37 -8.44 -12.02 -27.23
CA GLY A 37 -9.23 -12.93 -28.06
C GLY A 37 -9.15 -14.40 -27.62
N ILE A 38 -8.47 -14.70 -26.52
CA ILE A 38 -8.24 -16.07 -26.05
C ILE A 38 -9.52 -16.63 -25.42
N THR A 39 -9.92 -17.83 -25.84
CA THR A 39 -10.97 -18.60 -25.17
C THR A 39 -10.42 -19.20 -23.88
N LEU A 40 -10.99 -18.77 -22.75
CA LEU A 40 -10.59 -19.19 -21.40
C LEU A 40 -11.32 -20.46 -20.95
N ASN A 41 -12.56 -20.65 -21.41
CA ASN A 41 -13.39 -21.79 -21.03
C ASN A 41 -14.54 -22.00 -22.02
N THR A 42 -15.01 -23.24 -22.18
CA THR A 42 -16.10 -23.61 -23.09
C THR A 42 -17.28 -24.31 -22.41
N ALA A 43 -17.31 -24.34 -21.07
CA ALA A 43 -18.42 -24.94 -20.35
C ALA A 43 -19.71 -24.13 -20.56
N PRO A 44 -20.86 -24.78 -20.80
CA PRO A 44 -22.13 -24.07 -20.99
C PRO A 44 -22.57 -23.31 -19.73
N ASN A 45 -22.24 -23.85 -18.55
CA ASN A 45 -22.54 -23.26 -17.25
C ASN A 45 -21.35 -23.47 -16.31
N ARG A 46 -21.01 -22.45 -15.51
CA ARG A 46 -20.10 -22.57 -14.38
C ARG A 46 -20.64 -21.86 -13.15
N THR A 47 -21.06 -22.67 -12.17
CA THR A 47 -21.44 -22.22 -10.83
C THR A 47 -20.26 -22.16 -9.87
N THR A 48 -19.22 -22.97 -10.11
CA THR A 48 -17.92 -22.83 -9.44
C THR A 48 -17.05 -21.80 -10.16
N PRO A 49 -16.48 -20.81 -9.46
CA PRO A 49 -15.71 -19.75 -10.10
C PRO A 49 -14.50 -20.28 -10.86
N LEU A 50 -14.40 -19.90 -12.14
CA LEU A 50 -13.17 -20.03 -12.91
C LEU A 50 -12.22 -18.89 -12.53
N THR A 51 -10.97 -19.22 -12.20
CA THR A 51 -9.92 -18.22 -12.02
C THR A 51 -9.54 -17.60 -13.37
N VAL A 52 -9.74 -16.29 -13.50
CA VAL A 52 -9.36 -15.51 -14.69
C VAL A 52 -8.37 -14.40 -14.33
N TRP A 53 -7.48 -14.07 -15.26
CA TRP A 53 -6.46 -13.04 -15.09
C TRP A 53 -7.01 -11.67 -15.48
N VAL A 54 -6.69 -10.65 -14.67
CA VAL A 54 -7.06 -9.26 -14.90
C VAL A 54 -5.79 -8.42 -15.00
N THR A 55 -5.66 -7.68 -16.09
CA THR A 55 -4.57 -6.73 -16.35
C THR A 55 -4.98 -5.32 -15.93
N TYR A 56 -4.03 -4.46 -15.57
CA TYR A 56 -4.31 -3.04 -15.35
C TYR A 56 -4.71 -2.33 -16.65
N PRO A 57 -5.70 -1.40 -16.65
CA PRO A 57 -6.59 -1.05 -15.53
C PRO A 57 -7.84 -1.94 -15.45
N TYR A 58 -8.10 -2.75 -16.47
CA TYR A 58 -9.19 -3.72 -16.49
C TYR A 58 -8.99 -4.78 -17.58
N THR A 59 -9.69 -5.90 -17.43
CA THR A 59 -9.92 -6.90 -18.49
C THR A 59 -11.41 -7.02 -18.74
N THR A 60 -11.79 -7.10 -20.01
CA THR A 60 -13.18 -7.34 -20.42
C THR A 60 -13.33 -8.79 -20.87
N PHE A 61 -14.33 -9.48 -20.34
CA PHE A 61 -14.66 -10.85 -20.67
C PHE A 61 -15.99 -10.90 -21.40
N ASP A 62 -16.03 -11.61 -22.51
CA ASP A 62 -17.23 -11.88 -23.28
C ASP A 62 -17.67 -13.32 -23.09
N LEU A 63 -18.92 -13.51 -22.67
CA LEU A 63 -19.58 -14.80 -22.77
C LEU A 63 -20.23 -14.87 -24.15
N LYS A 64 -19.84 -15.84 -24.97
CA LYS A 64 -20.33 -16.01 -26.33
C LYS A 64 -21.06 -17.33 -26.50
N ASN A 65 -22.03 -17.37 -27.42
CA ASN A 65 -22.64 -18.60 -27.93
C ASN A 65 -22.63 -18.58 -29.46
N ASN A 66 -22.06 -19.62 -30.08
CA ASN A 66 -21.88 -19.69 -31.54
C ASN A 66 -21.20 -18.42 -32.13
N GLY A 67 -20.25 -17.86 -31.38
CA GLY A 67 -19.53 -16.63 -31.75
C GLY A 67 -20.24 -15.31 -31.43
N VAL A 68 -21.52 -15.34 -31.06
CA VAL A 68 -22.30 -14.14 -30.69
C VAL A 68 -22.13 -13.85 -29.19
N THR A 69 -21.80 -12.61 -28.83
CA THR A 69 -21.71 -12.19 -27.42
C THR A 69 -23.09 -12.17 -26.77
N LEU A 70 -23.26 -12.97 -25.71
CA LEU A 70 -24.44 -13.03 -24.85
C LEU A 70 -24.36 -12.06 -23.68
N ASP A 71 -23.18 -11.94 -23.05
CA ASP A 71 -22.93 -11.03 -21.94
C ASP A 71 -21.49 -10.51 -22.00
N THR A 72 -21.28 -9.32 -21.46
CA THR A 72 -19.96 -8.71 -21.32
C THR A 72 -19.78 -8.24 -19.89
N ALA A 73 -18.67 -8.64 -19.29
CA ALA A 73 -18.30 -8.16 -17.97
C ALA A 73 -16.91 -7.59 -17.95
N ARG A 74 -16.72 -6.61 -17.08
CA ARG A 74 -15.43 -5.95 -16.87
C ARG A 74 -14.99 -6.18 -15.45
N ALA A 75 -13.78 -6.72 -15.29
CA ALA A 75 -13.10 -6.76 -14.01
C ALA A 75 -12.07 -5.62 -13.99
N ASN A 76 -12.19 -4.73 -13.01
CA ASN A 76 -11.23 -3.65 -12.84
C ASN A 76 -10.06 -4.14 -11.98
N ALA A 77 -8.86 -3.66 -12.28
CA ALA A 77 -7.68 -3.93 -11.48
C ALA A 77 -7.13 -2.65 -10.85
N SER A 78 -6.75 -2.74 -9.59
CA SER A 78 -6.10 -1.65 -8.85
C SER A 78 -4.85 -2.17 -8.14
N CYS A 79 -3.86 -1.30 -7.96
CA CYS A 79 -2.68 -1.65 -7.19
C CYS A 79 -2.99 -1.82 -5.71
N ALA A 80 -2.26 -2.72 -5.04
CA ALA A 80 -2.31 -2.89 -3.59
C ALA A 80 -1.91 -1.60 -2.86
N SER A 81 -2.22 -1.51 -1.57
CA SER A 81 -1.83 -0.37 -0.72
C SER A 81 -0.32 -0.14 -0.78
N GLN A 82 0.08 1.14 -0.70
CA GLN A 82 1.48 1.59 -0.82
C GLN A 82 2.16 1.25 -2.16
N THR A 83 1.38 0.95 -3.20
CA THR A 83 1.91 0.76 -4.56
C THR A 83 1.14 1.59 -5.58
N ASN A 84 1.81 2.01 -6.65
CA ASN A 84 1.22 2.76 -7.74
C ASN A 84 1.58 2.12 -9.09
N TRP A 85 0.66 2.18 -10.06
CA TRP A 85 0.95 1.69 -11.41
C TRP A 85 1.98 2.60 -12.07
N ASN A 86 3.13 2.04 -12.45
CA ASN A 86 4.22 2.79 -13.08
C ASN A 86 4.21 2.72 -14.63
N GLY A 87 3.17 2.14 -15.23
CA GLY A 87 3.10 1.85 -16.66
C GLY A 87 3.32 0.37 -17.01
N SER A 88 3.96 -0.40 -16.12
CA SER A 88 4.25 -1.84 -16.35
C SER A 88 3.83 -2.76 -15.21
N TYR A 89 3.98 -2.31 -13.96
CA TYR A 89 3.61 -3.08 -12.77
C TYR A 89 3.23 -2.13 -11.62
N CYS A 90 2.63 -2.67 -10.57
CA CYS A 90 2.38 -1.95 -9.33
C CYS A 90 3.68 -1.81 -8.54
N ALA A 91 4.37 -0.70 -8.75
CA ALA A 91 5.63 -0.40 -8.09
C ALA A 91 5.40 0.06 -6.65
N SER A 92 6.23 -0.40 -5.73
CA SER A 92 6.24 0.10 -4.36
C SER A 92 6.50 1.60 -4.34
N VAL A 93 5.65 2.34 -3.63
CA VAL A 93 5.94 3.72 -3.29
C VAL A 93 7.00 3.68 -2.19
N VAL A 94 8.16 4.30 -2.41
CA VAL A 94 9.16 4.43 -1.35
C VAL A 94 8.60 5.39 -0.29
N VAL A 95 8.09 4.83 0.80
CA VAL A 95 7.56 5.59 1.92
C VAL A 95 8.71 5.85 2.90
N ASN A 96 9.31 7.02 2.80
CA ASN A 96 10.40 7.45 3.68
C ASN A 96 9.87 7.85 5.07
N GLN A 97 9.67 6.87 5.94
CA GLN A 97 9.19 7.09 7.31
C GLN A 97 10.17 7.98 8.10
N PRO A 98 9.69 9.02 8.82
CA PRO A 98 10.58 9.79 9.67
C PRO A 98 11.20 8.88 10.73
N SER A 99 12.48 9.09 11.02
CA SER A 99 13.17 8.46 12.15
C SER A 99 13.75 9.55 13.03
N VAL A 100 13.91 9.25 14.33
CA VAL A 100 14.61 10.14 15.26
C VAL A 100 15.35 9.31 16.29
N ASN A 101 16.60 9.67 16.54
CA ASN A 101 17.40 9.15 17.65
C ASN A 101 17.62 10.29 18.63
N LEU A 102 17.35 10.03 19.92
CA LEU A 102 17.60 10.96 21.02
C LEU A 102 18.58 10.30 21.98
N THR A 103 19.56 11.06 22.44
CA THR A 103 20.54 10.61 23.43
C THR A 103 20.78 11.71 24.45
N ALA A 104 21.11 11.32 25.68
CA ALA A 104 21.52 12.23 26.74
C ALA A 104 22.94 11.85 27.20
N ASN A 105 23.82 12.83 27.36
CA ASN A 105 25.16 12.61 27.87
C ASN A 105 25.58 13.72 28.85
N PRO A 106 25.81 13.40 30.13
CA PRO A 106 25.57 12.09 30.78
C PRO A 106 24.08 11.81 31.06
N THR A 107 23.70 10.53 31.20
CA THR A 107 22.31 10.10 31.51
C THR A 107 21.97 10.20 33.00
N SER A 108 22.99 10.34 33.86
CA SER A 108 22.85 10.52 35.31
C SER A 108 23.73 11.68 35.75
N ILE A 109 23.14 12.59 36.51
CA ILE A 109 23.77 13.82 36.98
C ILE A 109 23.35 14.10 38.41
N GLN A 110 24.14 14.90 39.14
CA GLN A 110 23.64 15.48 40.38
C GLN A 110 22.57 16.52 40.06
N SER A 111 21.62 16.72 40.98
CA SER A 111 20.52 17.67 40.81
C SER A 111 21.02 19.05 40.39
N GLY A 112 20.48 19.60 39.30
CA GLY A 112 20.83 20.92 38.76
C GLY A 112 22.12 20.98 37.93
N GLN A 113 22.87 19.88 37.80
CA GLN A 113 23.97 19.81 36.84
C GLN A 113 23.45 19.71 35.40
N SER A 114 24.36 19.81 34.42
CA SER A 114 24.01 19.76 33.00
C SER A 114 24.06 18.34 32.43
N SER A 115 23.08 18.01 31.59
CA SER A 115 23.18 16.93 30.60
C SER A 115 23.01 17.51 29.20
N ASN A 116 23.73 16.98 28.21
CA ASN A 116 23.58 17.38 26.81
C ASN A 116 22.65 16.40 26.09
N LEU A 117 21.49 16.87 25.64
CA LEU A 117 20.61 16.13 24.76
C LEU A 117 21.08 16.30 23.32
N ASN A 118 21.27 15.20 22.60
CA ASN A 118 21.61 15.20 21.17
C ASN A 118 20.58 14.39 20.40
N TRP A 119 20.05 14.95 19.32
CA TRP A 119 19.10 14.25 18.46
C TRP A 119 19.39 14.43 16.98
N THR A 120 19.14 13.37 16.23
CA THR A 120 19.24 13.33 14.77
C THR A 120 18.01 12.66 14.18
N SER A 121 17.53 13.16 13.04
CA SER A 121 16.35 12.62 12.36
C SER A 121 16.62 12.39 10.88
N GLN A 122 15.95 11.41 10.28
CA GLN A 122 15.86 11.28 8.83
C GLN A 122 14.41 11.42 8.39
N TYR A 123 14.20 11.98 7.18
CA TYR A 123 12.89 12.15 6.55
C TYR A 123 11.85 12.94 7.38
N ALA A 124 12.30 13.62 8.44
CA ALA A 124 11.51 14.53 9.23
C ALA A 124 11.54 15.94 8.64
N THR A 125 10.37 16.57 8.64
CA THR A 125 10.14 17.97 8.23
C THR A 125 10.00 18.91 9.43
N SER A 126 9.55 18.38 10.57
CA SER A 126 9.47 19.12 11.84
C SER A 126 9.59 18.15 13.02
N CYS A 127 9.92 18.66 14.20
CA CYS A 127 9.88 17.90 15.44
C CYS A 127 9.37 18.77 16.59
N THR A 128 8.76 18.14 17.58
CA THR A 128 8.32 18.75 18.84
C THR A 128 8.92 17.99 20.00
N SER A 129 9.30 18.66 21.08
CA SER A 129 9.81 18.00 22.28
C SER A 129 9.10 18.50 23.54
N ASN A 130 9.23 17.75 24.64
CA ASN A 130 8.70 18.18 25.94
C ASN A 130 9.64 19.14 26.70
N TRP A 131 10.79 19.50 26.13
CA TRP A 131 11.77 20.41 26.74
C TRP A 131 11.92 21.75 26.01
N GLY A 132 11.16 21.97 24.93
CA GLY A 132 11.09 23.26 24.24
C GLY A 132 11.00 23.15 22.73
N ASN A 133 11.33 24.25 22.04
CA ASN A 133 11.37 24.28 20.58
C ASN A 133 12.65 23.62 20.07
N VAL A 134 12.51 22.65 19.17
CA VAL A 134 13.61 21.91 18.58
C VAL A 134 13.55 21.96 17.05
N ARG A 135 14.73 21.89 16.42
CA ARG A 135 14.83 21.59 14.98
C ARG A 135 14.74 20.09 14.77
N THR A 136 14.73 19.65 13.52
CA THR A 136 14.74 18.22 13.16
C THR A 136 16.01 17.50 13.63
N SER A 137 17.12 18.22 13.78
CA SER A 137 18.34 17.69 14.41
C SER A 137 19.05 18.80 15.17
N GLY A 138 19.75 18.43 16.25
CA GLY A 138 20.42 19.41 17.09
C GLY A 138 20.95 18.83 18.39
N ASN A 139 21.43 19.74 19.23
CA ASN A 139 21.79 19.44 20.61
C ASN A 139 21.35 20.59 21.52
N GLN A 140 21.13 20.27 22.80
CA GLN A 140 20.72 21.24 23.80
C GLN A 140 21.13 20.78 25.20
N ASN A 141 21.75 21.69 25.96
CA ASN A 141 22.02 21.46 27.36
C ASN A 141 20.75 21.65 28.19
N VAL A 142 20.51 20.72 29.10
CA VAL A 142 19.41 20.73 30.06
C VAL A 142 19.95 20.62 31.49
N TYR A 143 19.21 21.17 32.46
CA TYR A 143 19.62 21.25 33.86
C TYR A 143 18.54 20.72 34.81
N PRO A 144 18.17 19.43 34.73
CA PRO A 144 17.09 18.87 35.54
C PRO A 144 17.46 18.81 37.02
N THR A 145 16.52 19.19 37.89
CA THR A 145 16.68 19.09 39.36
C THR A 145 16.06 17.82 39.93
N THR A 146 15.22 17.12 39.15
CA THR A 146 14.61 15.84 39.47
C THR A 146 14.75 14.90 38.26
N THR A 147 14.46 13.61 38.44
CA THR A 147 14.43 12.67 37.31
C THR A 147 13.45 13.16 36.25
N HIS A 148 13.95 13.34 35.03
CA HIS A 148 13.16 13.80 33.89
C HIS A 148 13.35 12.88 32.70
N THR A 149 12.23 12.54 32.06
CA THR A 149 12.17 11.78 30.82
C THR A 149 11.98 12.75 29.67
N TYR A 150 12.91 12.76 28.74
CA TYR A 150 12.89 13.63 27.57
C TYR A 150 12.28 12.89 26.39
N THR A 151 11.28 13.47 25.75
CA THR A 151 10.62 12.87 24.57
C THR A 151 10.63 13.85 23.41
N ILE A 152 10.95 13.33 22.22
CA ILE A 152 10.87 14.06 20.94
C ILE A 152 10.00 13.29 19.96
N THR A 153 9.11 13.99 19.27
CA THR A 153 8.28 13.43 18.20
C THR A 153 8.60 14.17 16.91
N CYS A 154 9.01 13.43 15.88
CA CYS A 154 9.33 13.98 14.57
C CYS A 154 8.27 13.61 13.53
N TYR A 155 7.95 14.55 12.65
CA TYR A 155 6.86 14.50 11.67
C TYR A 155 7.43 14.54 10.26
N GLY A 156 6.94 13.69 9.37
CA GLY A 156 7.32 13.63 7.95
C GLY A 156 6.11 13.34 7.07
N ALA A 157 6.31 13.39 5.74
CA ALA A 157 5.23 13.21 4.76
C ALA A 157 4.47 11.89 4.91
N SER A 158 5.12 10.87 5.48
CA SER A 158 4.57 9.53 5.67
C SER A 158 4.12 9.22 7.11
N GLY A 159 4.12 10.19 8.02
CA GLY A 159 3.65 10.00 9.39
C GLY A 159 4.56 10.61 10.45
N THR A 160 4.61 9.98 11.63
CA THR A 160 5.29 10.51 12.82
C THR A 160 6.00 9.43 13.61
N THR A 161 7.15 9.77 14.22
CA THR A 161 7.95 8.82 15.00
C THR A 161 8.46 9.49 16.28
N PRO A 162 8.22 8.89 17.47
CA PRO A 162 8.76 9.36 18.74
C PRO A 162 10.12 8.71 19.11
N ALA A 163 10.91 9.38 19.93
CA ALA A 163 12.05 8.84 20.67
C ALA A 163 12.05 9.35 22.12
N THR A 164 12.68 8.60 23.02
CA THR A 164 12.75 8.84 24.47
C THR A 164 14.12 8.47 24.99
#